data_AF-A0A8C2IFZ6-F1
#
_entry.id   AF-A0A8C2IFZ6-F1
#
_cell.length_a   1.000
_cell.length_b   1.000
_cell.length_c   1.000
_cell.angle_alpha   90.00
_cell.angle_beta   90.00
_cell.angle_gamma   90.00
#
_symmetry.space_group_name_H-M   'P 1'
#
loop_
_entity.id
_entity.type
_entity.pdbx_description
1 polymer ?
#
loop_
_entity_poly.entity_id
_entity_poly.type
_entity_poly.pdbx_seq_one_letter_code
_entity_poly.pdbx_strand_id
1 'polypeptide(L)'
;MAGGADSCFLGFDFSTQQLKVIAVDGNLEVIVQSSVQFDSELPEFRTRGGVHIHDDKLTVTSPALMFVKALDVLLEKMRNAGFDFSRVKAISGSGQQHGSVFWRKGARQTLNHLDPQKHLHLQLQECFALQDCPVWMDSSTSDQCQFLEAAVGGAQRLADITGSRAYEVCHLCGFQRISLISSFASSLFLGDYAPIDFSDGSGMNLMDIFERRWSQVCLDAAAPQLAERLGDLTPSAAVLGCVSLYYTERFGFAPSCKVVAFTGDNPGKVFLSPSITPPAAGVHRFNAEGQRVSWFEQDVEIRALLEGQFLAKRVHAEKLGYKILAGTRVLATGGASSNKDILQVLSDVFNAPVYTIDVTDSACLGCAYRALHALEAETGASFTETLRNAPEPQLAVRPTPGAQEVQTHTHFRVLS
;
A
#
# COMPACT_ATOMS: atom_id res chain seq x y z
N MET A 1 24.39 -14.50 8.01
CA MET A 1 23.66 -13.80 6.93
C MET A 1 22.40 -14.61 6.69
N ALA A 2 21.20 -14.01 6.81
CA ALA A 2 19.93 -14.72 6.64
C ALA A 2 19.69 -15.16 5.17
N GLY A 3 20.38 -14.53 4.21
CA GLY A 3 20.37 -14.85 2.79
C GLY A 3 21.41 -15.90 2.37
N GLY A 4 21.26 -17.16 2.79
CA GLY A 4 21.92 -18.26 2.08
C GLY A 4 21.32 -18.44 0.69
N ALA A 5 22.05 -19.04 -0.27
CA ALA A 5 21.55 -19.31 -1.63
C ALA A 5 20.26 -20.16 -1.65
N ASP A 6 20.04 -20.95 -0.59
CA ASP A 6 18.84 -21.78 -0.42
C ASP A 6 17.69 -21.07 0.31
N SER A 7 17.88 -19.84 0.82
CA SER A 7 16.82 -19.06 1.49
C SER A 7 15.89 -18.39 0.50
N CYS A 8 14.61 -18.29 0.86
CA CYS A 8 13.57 -17.59 0.08
C CYS A 8 12.74 -16.65 0.97
N PHE A 9 12.28 -15.54 0.39
CA PHE A 9 11.43 -14.53 1.03
C PHE A 9 10.21 -14.27 0.16
N LEU A 10 9.00 -14.33 0.74
CA LEU A 10 7.76 -14.08 0.00
C LEU A 10 7.21 -12.70 0.28
N GLY A 11 6.81 -12.00 -0.78
CA GLY A 11 6.09 -10.73 -0.74
C GLY A 11 4.73 -10.87 -1.39
N PHE A 12 3.67 -10.75 -0.61
CA PHE A 12 2.29 -10.79 -1.09
C PHE A 12 1.74 -9.39 -1.38
N ASP A 13 0.76 -9.28 -2.28
CA ASP A 13 0.01 -8.04 -2.53
C ASP A 13 -1.48 -8.36 -2.69
N PHE A 14 -2.25 -8.08 -1.64
CA PHE A 14 -3.71 -8.18 -1.61
C PHE A 14 -4.31 -6.90 -2.21
N SER A 15 -4.21 -6.79 -3.53
CA SER A 15 -4.69 -5.62 -4.30
C SER A 15 -6.20 -5.69 -4.55
N THR A 16 -6.75 -4.66 -5.19
CA THR A 16 -8.17 -4.59 -5.54
C THR A 16 -8.62 -5.69 -6.51
N GLN A 17 -7.85 -5.99 -7.55
CA GLN A 17 -8.29 -6.85 -8.67
C GLN A 17 -7.74 -8.28 -8.59
N GLN A 18 -6.69 -8.46 -7.81
CA GLN A 18 -5.94 -9.71 -7.75
C GLN A 18 -5.16 -9.85 -6.45
N LEU A 19 -4.86 -11.09 -6.07
CA LEU A 19 -3.83 -11.41 -5.10
C LEU A 19 -2.56 -11.83 -5.85
N LYS A 20 -1.42 -11.23 -5.53
CA LYS A 20 -0.13 -11.55 -6.14
C LYS A 20 0.88 -12.01 -5.10
N VAL A 21 1.90 -12.73 -5.56
CA VAL A 21 3.07 -13.10 -4.76
C VAL A 21 4.33 -13.05 -5.62
N ILE A 22 5.39 -12.54 -5.02
CA ILE A 22 6.77 -12.67 -5.52
C ILE A 22 7.59 -13.45 -4.49
N ALA A 23 8.39 -14.38 -4.98
CA ALA A 23 9.43 -15.03 -4.21
C ALA A 23 10.79 -14.49 -4.64
N VAL A 24 11.61 -14.11 -3.65
CA VAL A 24 12.97 -13.61 -3.84
C VAL A 24 13.95 -14.52 -3.11
N ASP A 25 15.09 -14.82 -3.72
CA ASP A 25 16.14 -15.63 -3.09
C ASP A 25 17.09 -14.79 -2.19
N GLY A 26 18.10 -15.44 -1.61
CA GLY A 26 19.13 -14.76 -0.80
C GLY A 26 19.99 -13.73 -1.56
N ASN A 27 19.99 -13.76 -2.89
CA ASN A 27 20.72 -12.82 -3.74
C ASN A 27 19.86 -11.65 -4.23
N LEU A 28 18.61 -11.54 -3.74
CA LEU A 28 17.64 -10.52 -4.13
C LEU A 28 17.10 -10.70 -5.57
N GLU A 29 17.25 -11.90 -6.14
CA GLU A 29 16.71 -12.24 -7.45
C GLU A 29 15.29 -12.79 -7.34
N VAL A 30 14.42 -12.36 -8.24
CA VAL A 30 13.05 -12.88 -8.35
C VAL A 30 13.08 -14.29 -8.93
N ILE A 31 12.63 -15.27 -8.17
CA ILE A 31 12.62 -16.68 -8.58
C ILE A 31 11.24 -17.20 -8.97
N VAL A 32 10.17 -16.64 -8.40
CA VAL A 32 8.78 -16.99 -8.74
C VAL A 32 7.90 -15.76 -8.69
N GLN A 33 6.97 -15.68 -9.64
CA GLN A 33 5.85 -14.75 -9.63
C GLN A 33 4.57 -15.54 -9.90
N SER A 34 3.51 -15.27 -9.14
CA SER A 34 2.20 -15.88 -9.34
C SER A 34 1.11 -14.92 -8.91
N SER A 35 -0.09 -15.09 -9.47
CA SER A 35 -1.25 -14.27 -9.14
C SER A 35 -2.56 -15.04 -9.27
N VAL A 36 -3.60 -14.51 -8.64
CA VAL A 36 -4.99 -14.93 -8.79
C VAL A 36 -5.83 -13.70 -9.11
N GLN A 37 -6.39 -13.65 -10.32
CA GLN A 37 -7.29 -12.60 -10.77
C GLN A 37 -8.71 -12.87 -10.26
N PHE A 38 -9.30 -11.95 -9.50
CA PHE A 38 -10.55 -12.21 -8.80
C PHE A 38 -11.72 -12.49 -9.75
N ASP A 39 -11.96 -11.63 -10.74
CA ASP A 39 -13.12 -11.76 -11.62
C ASP A 39 -13.08 -13.05 -12.46
N SER A 40 -11.89 -13.44 -12.95
CA SER A 40 -11.75 -14.57 -13.86
C SER A 40 -11.53 -15.91 -13.16
N GLU A 41 -10.85 -15.92 -12.01
CA GLU A 41 -10.50 -17.16 -11.30
C GLU A 41 -11.43 -17.44 -10.11
N LEU A 42 -12.18 -16.44 -9.64
CA LEU A 42 -13.16 -16.55 -8.56
C LEU A 42 -14.54 -15.99 -8.97
N PRO A 43 -15.08 -16.36 -10.15
CA PRO A 43 -16.29 -15.74 -10.72
C PRO A 43 -17.54 -15.95 -9.86
N GLU A 44 -17.55 -16.90 -8.93
CA GLU A 44 -18.64 -17.14 -7.99
C GLU A 44 -18.94 -15.93 -7.08
N PHE A 45 -17.94 -15.06 -6.85
CA PHE A 45 -18.13 -13.82 -6.08
C PHE A 45 -18.75 -12.69 -6.89
N ARG A 46 -18.85 -12.81 -8.23
CA ARG A 46 -19.54 -11.88 -9.13
C ARG A 46 -19.05 -10.43 -9.08
N THR A 47 -17.77 -10.24 -8.79
CA THR A 47 -17.12 -8.93 -8.82
C THR A 47 -16.93 -8.41 -10.25
N ARG A 48 -16.71 -7.10 -10.37
CA ARG A 48 -16.17 -6.45 -11.59
C ARG A 48 -15.04 -5.54 -11.18
N GLY A 49 -13.84 -5.78 -11.68
CA GLY A 49 -12.62 -5.17 -11.16
C GLY A 49 -12.34 -5.56 -9.71
N GLY A 50 -12.77 -6.75 -9.27
CA GLY A 50 -12.59 -7.22 -7.88
C GLY A 50 -13.49 -6.55 -6.85
N VAL A 51 -14.46 -5.74 -7.27
CA VAL A 51 -15.38 -5.01 -6.39
C VAL A 51 -16.85 -5.17 -6.79
N HIS A 52 -17.73 -4.84 -5.84
CA HIS A 52 -19.14 -4.55 -6.02
C HIS A 52 -19.36 -3.05 -5.90
N ILE A 53 -19.84 -2.42 -6.97
CA ILE A 53 -20.32 -1.03 -6.93
C ILE A 53 -21.82 -1.09 -6.72
N HIS A 54 -22.28 -0.52 -5.60
CA HIS A 54 -23.68 -0.60 -5.18
C HIS A 54 -24.57 0.35 -6.00
N ASP A 55 -25.87 0.34 -5.72
CA ASP A 55 -26.86 1.11 -6.49
C ASP A 55 -26.68 2.63 -6.34
N ASP A 56 -26.20 3.09 -5.18
CA ASP A 56 -25.94 4.50 -4.88
C ASP A 56 -24.73 5.09 -5.61
N LYS A 57 -23.90 4.24 -6.24
CA LYS A 57 -22.65 4.60 -6.94
C LYS A 57 -21.59 5.25 -6.05
N LEU A 58 -21.76 5.16 -4.73
CA LEU A 58 -20.81 5.66 -3.73
C LEU A 58 -20.22 4.51 -2.92
N THR A 59 -21.06 3.56 -2.52
CA THR A 59 -20.60 2.39 -1.77
C THR A 59 -19.90 1.39 -2.68
N VAL A 60 -18.67 1.04 -2.32
CA VAL A 60 -17.84 0.09 -3.05
C VAL A 60 -17.22 -0.92 -2.10
N THR A 61 -17.51 -2.20 -2.33
CA THR A 61 -17.10 -3.29 -1.42
C THR A 61 -16.42 -4.44 -2.14
N SER A 62 -15.68 -5.26 -1.41
CA SER A 62 -15.21 -6.58 -1.85
C SER A 62 -15.55 -7.64 -0.81
N PRO A 63 -15.93 -8.87 -1.20
CA PRO A 63 -16.20 -9.93 -0.24
C PRO A 63 -14.94 -10.34 0.53
N ALA A 64 -14.95 -10.31 1.87
CA ALA A 64 -13.77 -10.70 2.67
C ALA A 64 -13.32 -12.14 2.38
N LEU A 65 -14.29 -13.04 2.18
CA LEU A 65 -14.03 -14.45 1.88
C LEU A 65 -13.37 -14.67 0.51
N MET A 66 -13.52 -13.72 -0.42
CA MET A 66 -12.85 -13.76 -1.72
C MET A 66 -11.33 -13.67 -1.55
N PHE A 67 -10.84 -12.79 -0.67
CA PHE A 67 -9.41 -12.68 -0.37
C PHE A 67 -8.86 -13.97 0.27
N VAL A 68 -9.64 -14.61 1.16
CA VAL A 68 -9.26 -15.91 1.76
C VAL A 68 -9.18 -16.99 0.69
N LYS A 69 -10.18 -17.08 -0.18
CA LYS A 69 -10.22 -18.06 -1.28
C LYS A 69 -9.11 -17.83 -2.28
N ALA A 70 -8.80 -16.57 -2.60
CA ALA A 70 -7.68 -16.21 -3.46
C ALA A 70 -6.35 -16.73 -2.90
N LEU A 71 -6.15 -16.62 -1.58
CA LEU A 71 -4.96 -17.15 -0.91
C LEU A 71 -4.87 -18.68 -1.00
N ASP A 72 -5.98 -19.40 -0.78
CA ASP A 72 -6.04 -20.85 -0.99
C ASP A 72 -5.61 -21.21 -2.42
N VAL A 73 -6.20 -20.56 -3.43
CA VAL A 73 -5.91 -20.83 -4.85
C VAL A 73 -4.47 -20.49 -5.19
N LEU A 74 -3.95 -19.37 -4.70
CA LEU A 74 -2.59 -18.92 -5.00
C LEU A 74 -1.53 -19.89 -4.45
N LEU A 75 -1.67 -20.31 -3.20
CA LEU A 75 -0.72 -21.25 -2.57
C LEU A 75 -0.78 -22.63 -3.23
N GLU A 76 -1.98 -23.07 -3.63
CA GLU A 76 -2.18 -24.29 -4.42
C GLU A 76 -1.50 -24.20 -5.80
N LYS A 77 -1.63 -23.06 -6.51
CA LYS A 77 -0.93 -22.81 -7.78
C LYS A 77 0.59 -22.89 -7.60
N MET A 78 1.14 -22.27 -6.55
CA MET A 78 2.57 -22.35 -6.24
C MET A 78 3.01 -23.79 -5.96
N ARG A 79 2.26 -24.53 -5.13
CA ARG A 79 2.56 -25.95 -4.83
C ARG A 79 2.54 -26.81 -6.09
N ASN A 80 1.52 -26.65 -6.93
CA ASN A 80 1.38 -27.42 -8.17
C ASN A 80 2.46 -27.07 -9.21
N ALA A 81 3.00 -25.85 -9.15
CA ALA A 81 4.17 -25.44 -9.93
C ALA A 81 5.50 -25.97 -9.36
N GLY A 82 5.47 -26.73 -8.26
CA GLY A 82 6.66 -27.33 -7.64
C GLY A 82 7.45 -26.37 -6.74
N PHE A 83 6.84 -25.29 -6.25
CA PHE A 83 7.50 -24.38 -5.32
C PHE A 83 7.81 -25.05 -3.99
N ASP A 84 9.07 -24.98 -3.56
CA ASP A 84 9.53 -25.55 -2.29
C ASP A 84 9.36 -24.54 -1.13
N PHE A 85 8.25 -24.67 -0.41
CA PHE A 85 7.93 -23.83 0.74
C PHE A 85 8.89 -24.01 1.94
N SER A 86 9.65 -25.11 2.01
CA SER A 86 10.56 -25.38 3.12
C SER A 86 11.73 -24.38 3.19
N ARG A 87 12.02 -23.71 2.07
CA ARG A 87 13.05 -22.69 1.92
C ARG A 87 12.64 -21.30 2.42
N VAL A 88 11.34 -21.08 2.64
CA VAL A 88 10.81 -19.76 3.00
C VAL A 88 11.23 -19.41 4.44
N LYS A 89 12.01 -18.34 4.59
CA LYS A 89 12.52 -17.85 5.88
C LYS A 89 11.62 -16.78 6.49
N ALA A 90 11.04 -15.93 5.66
CA ALA A 90 10.08 -14.94 6.11
C ALA A 90 9.10 -14.59 5.00
N ILE A 91 7.93 -14.13 5.42
CA ILE A 91 6.90 -13.58 4.57
C ILE A 91 6.49 -12.20 5.08
N SER A 92 6.18 -11.31 4.14
CA SER A 92 5.45 -10.08 4.39
C SER A 92 4.52 -9.82 3.21
N GLY A 93 3.74 -8.75 3.28
CA GLY A 93 2.87 -8.37 2.19
C GLY A 93 2.27 -7.01 2.33
N SER A 94 1.56 -6.61 1.28
CA SER A 94 0.73 -5.42 1.24
C SER A 94 -0.75 -5.78 1.16
N GLY A 95 -1.58 -4.87 1.65
CA GLY A 95 -3.00 -4.83 1.32
C GLY A 95 -3.37 -3.50 0.69
N GLN A 96 -4.38 -3.48 -0.19
CA GLN A 96 -4.99 -2.23 -0.63
C GLN A 96 -5.37 -1.39 0.60
N GLN A 97 -4.94 -0.14 0.62
CA GLN A 97 -5.10 0.73 1.80
C GLN A 97 -6.57 1.02 2.07
N HIS A 98 -6.87 1.47 3.29
CA HIS A 98 -8.20 1.93 3.76
C HIS A 98 -9.29 0.83 3.86
N GLY A 99 -9.18 -0.24 3.05
CA GLY A 99 -10.07 -1.38 3.13
C GLY A 99 -10.03 -2.05 4.49
N SER A 100 -11.19 -2.41 5.02
CA SER A 100 -11.35 -2.87 6.41
C SER A 100 -12.15 -4.18 6.50
N VAL A 101 -11.64 -5.14 7.26
CA VAL A 101 -12.30 -6.43 7.53
C VAL A 101 -12.78 -6.48 8.98
N PHE A 102 -14.01 -6.97 9.14
CA PHE A 102 -14.70 -7.02 10.42
C PHE A 102 -14.88 -8.45 10.88
N TRP A 103 -14.16 -8.84 11.92
CA TRP A 103 -14.22 -10.20 12.45
C TRP A 103 -15.38 -10.38 13.41
N ARG A 104 -16.06 -11.52 13.29
CA ARG A 104 -17.13 -11.94 14.18
C ARG A 104 -16.56 -12.41 15.52
N LYS A 105 -17.38 -12.32 16.57
CA LYS A 105 -17.05 -12.91 17.88
C LYS A 105 -16.73 -14.40 17.73
N GLY A 106 -15.54 -14.80 18.19
CA GLY A 106 -15.07 -16.20 18.14
C GLY A 106 -14.18 -16.54 16.95
N ALA A 107 -14.03 -15.66 15.96
CA ALA A 107 -13.18 -15.91 14.79
C ALA A 107 -11.71 -16.18 15.16
N ARG A 108 -11.19 -15.52 16.21
CA ARG A 108 -9.86 -15.80 16.77
C ARG A 108 -9.68 -17.28 17.15
N GLN A 109 -10.71 -17.89 17.73
CA GLN A 109 -10.65 -19.30 18.11
C GLN A 109 -10.58 -20.20 16.88
N THR A 110 -11.30 -19.87 15.80
CA THR A 110 -11.18 -20.59 14.53
C THR A 110 -9.78 -20.44 13.91
N LEU A 111 -9.22 -19.22 13.89
CA LEU A 111 -7.86 -18.97 13.40
C LEU A 111 -6.81 -19.80 14.17
N ASN A 112 -6.94 -19.87 15.50
CA ASN A 112 -6.00 -20.60 16.35
C ASN A 112 -6.08 -22.13 16.19
N HIS A 113 -7.13 -22.67 15.57
CA HIS A 113 -7.38 -24.11 15.45
C HIS A 113 -7.69 -24.53 13.99
N LEU A 114 -7.01 -23.92 13.03
CA LEU A 114 -7.15 -24.27 11.62
C LEU A 114 -6.71 -25.73 11.36
N ASP A 115 -7.57 -26.48 10.69
CA ASP A 115 -7.35 -27.85 10.24
C ASP A 115 -6.59 -27.84 8.89
N PRO A 116 -5.34 -28.34 8.81
CA PRO A 116 -4.52 -28.32 7.60
C PRO A 116 -5.07 -29.19 6.47
N GLN A 117 -6.01 -30.10 6.75
CA GLN A 117 -6.66 -30.90 5.72
C GLN A 117 -7.71 -30.10 4.93
N LYS A 118 -8.16 -28.96 5.45
CA LYS A 118 -9.20 -28.12 4.85
C LYS A 118 -8.64 -26.81 4.31
N HIS A 119 -9.31 -26.25 3.32
CA HIS A 119 -9.00 -24.91 2.81
C HIS A 119 -9.42 -23.83 3.81
N LEU A 120 -8.74 -22.68 3.80
CA LEU A 120 -9.04 -21.57 4.70
C LEU A 120 -10.45 -21.03 4.50
N HIS A 121 -10.89 -20.82 3.26
CA HIS A 121 -12.22 -20.25 2.98
C HIS A 121 -13.37 -21.10 3.54
N LEU A 122 -13.22 -22.43 3.58
CA LEU A 122 -14.24 -23.31 4.16
C LEU A 122 -14.32 -23.18 5.68
N GLN A 123 -13.19 -22.91 6.33
CA GLN A 123 -13.09 -22.78 7.78
C GLN A 123 -13.49 -21.39 8.27
N LEU A 124 -13.24 -20.36 7.45
CA LEU A 124 -13.45 -18.94 7.81
C LEU A 124 -14.76 -18.35 7.29
N GLN A 125 -15.62 -19.13 6.61
CA GLN A 125 -16.87 -18.64 6.02
C GLN A 125 -17.79 -17.89 7.03
N GLU A 126 -17.83 -18.33 8.29
CA GLU A 126 -18.65 -17.72 9.36
C GLU A 126 -17.87 -16.75 10.26
N CYS A 127 -16.61 -16.46 9.93
CA CYS A 127 -15.72 -15.66 10.79
C CYS A 127 -15.85 -14.14 10.56
N PHE A 128 -16.62 -13.71 9.57
CA PHE A 128 -16.77 -12.30 9.21
C PHE A 128 -18.13 -11.77 9.64
N ALA A 129 -18.14 -10.59 10.26
CA ALA A 129 -19.36 -9.91 10.65
C ALA A 129 -20.01 -9.19 9.46
N LEU A 130 -19.20 -8.70 8.52
CA LEU A 130 -19.63 -8.19 7.23
C LEU A 130 -19.08 -9.10 6.13
N GLN A 131 -19.94 -9.55 5.22
CA GLN A 131 -19.50 -10.34 4.06
C GLN A 131 -18.80 -9.44 3.05
N ASP A 132 -19.46 -8.34 2.69
CA ASP A 132 -18.94 -7.27 1.84
C ASP A 132 -18.26 -6.20 2.69
N CYS A 133 -16.94 -6.05 2.48
CA CYS A 133 -16.11 -5.10 3.22
C CYS A 133 -15.81 -3.86 2.36
N PRO A 134 -15.84 -2.64 2.92
CA PRO A 134 -15.51 -1.43 2.18
C PRO A 134 -14.04 -1.48 1.74
N VAL A 135 -13.78 -0.88 0.57
CA VAL A 135 -12.43 -0.73 -0.02
C VAL A 135 -12.15 0.74 -0.31
N TRP A 136 -10.92 1.08 -0.69
CA TRP A 136 -10.46 2.46 -0.94
C TRP A 136 -11.24 3.27 -2.00
N MET A 137 -12.13 2.62 -2.75
CA MET A 137 -12.98 3.29 -3.74
C MET A 137 -14.31 3.78 -3.16
N ASP A 138 -14.61 3.41 -1.91
CA ASP A 138 -15.86 3.78 -1.24
C ASP A 138 -15.86 5.28 -0.91
N SER A 139 -16.85 6.00 -1.42
CA SER A 139 -17.01 7.45 -1.17
C SER A 139 -18.31 7.77 -0.42
N SER A 140 -18.91 6.77 0.23
CA SER A 140 -20.23 6.86 0.86
C SER A 140 -20.23 7.51 2.25
N THR A 141 -19.06 7.74 2.84
CA THR A 141 -18.92 8.15 4.25
C THR A 141 -18.68 9.66 4.47
N SER A 142 -19.19 10.50 3.55
CA SER A 142 -18.94 11.95 3.59
C SER A 142 -19.42 12.61 4.89
N ASP A 143 -20.57 12.18 5.42
CA ASP A 143 -21.15 12.72 6.65
C ASP A 143 -20.30 12.35 7.88
N GLN A 144 -19.77 11.13 7.91
CA GLN A 144 -18.88 10.63 8.97
C GLN A 144 -17.55 11.39 8.96
N CYS A 145 -17.00 11.69 7.77
CA CYS A 145 -15.82 12.53 7.63
C CYS A 145 -16.03 13.92 8.24
N GLN A 146 -17.16 14.57 7.90
CA GLN A 146 -17.49 15.90 8.45
C GLN A 146 -17.70 15.86 9.96
N PHE A 147 -18.36 14.82 10.46
CA PHE A 147 -18.56 14.62 11.90
C PHE A 147 -17.21 14.46 12.63
N LEU A 148 -16.30 13.63 12.11
CA LEU A 148 -14.98 13.42 12.69
C LEU A 148 -14.17 14.73 12.72
N GLU A 149 -14.14 15.47 11.60
CA GLU A 149 -13.47 16.77 11.55
C GLU A 149 -14.07 17.73 12.59
N ALA A 150 -15.40 17.85 12.68
CA ALA A 150 -16.06 18.72 13.64
C ALA A 150 -15.75 18.33 15.09
N ALA A 151 -15.79 17.04 15.43
CA ALA A 151 -15.54 16.52 16.77
C ALA A 151 -14.09 16.74 17.24
N VAL A 152 -13.11 16.62 16.33
CA VAL A 152 -11.69 16.81 16.64
C VAL A 152 -11.29 18.30 16.67
N GLY A 153 -12.11 19.20 16.11
CA GLY A 153 -11.88 20.65 16.10
C GLY A 153 -11.42 21.22 14.75
N GLY A 154 -11.76 20.54 13.67
CA GLY A 154 -11.58 20.96 12.28
C GLY A 154 -10.65 20.05 11.47
N ALA A 155 -10.76 20.15 10.14
CA ALA A 155 -9.95 19.38 9.18
C ALA A 155 -8.43 19.54 9.41
N GLN A 156 -7.96 20.75 9.69
CA GLN A 156 -6.54 21.01 9.92
C GLN A 156 -6.05 20.33 11.20
N ARG A 157 -6.81 20.40 12.29
CA ARG A 157 -6.42 19.76 13.56
C ARG A 157 -6.36 18.24 13.42
N LEU A 158 -7.28 17.65 12.66
CA LEU A 158 -7.21 16.22 12.35
C LEU A 158 -5.96 15.88 11.52
N ALA A 159 -5.61 16.71 10.55
CA ALA A 159 -4.40 16.55 9.75
C ALA A 159 -3.11 16.72 10.59
N ASP A 160 -3.10 17.66 11.53
CA ASP A 160 -1.97 17.89 12.43
C ASP A 160 -1.73 16.69 13.36
N ILE A 161 -2.76 15.89 13.67
CA ILE A 161 -2.63 14.67 14.48
C ILE A 161 -2.28 13.46 13.60
N THR A 162 -3.03 13.29 12.50
CA THR A 162 -3.07 12.01 11.76
C THR A 162 -2.33 12.05 10.42
N GLY A 163 -1.83 13.21 10.01
CA GLY A 163 -1.20 13.42 8.71
C GLY A 163 -2.17 13.65 7.55
N SER A 164 -3.49 13.56 7.78
CA SER A 164 -4.52 13.80 6.76
C SER A 164 -5.79 14.39 7.35
N ARG A 165 -6.50 15.20 6.56
CA ARG A 165 -7.90 15.52 6.88
C ARG A 165 -8.79 14.26 6.71
N ALA A 166 -10.07 14.33 7.04
CA ALA A 166 -10.91 13.13 7.00
C ALA A 166 -11.14 12.66 5.55
N TYR A 167 -10.81 11.39 5.29
CA TYR A 167 -11.15 10.68 4.07
C TYR A 167 -11.65 9.29 4.45
N GLU A 168 -12.82 8.91 3.94
CA GLU A 168 -13.35 7.53 3.97
C GLU A 168 -13.36 6.90 5.38
N VAL A 169 -13.99 7.58 6.35
CA VAL A 169 -14.09 7.08 7.73
C VAL A 169 -15.00 5.86 7.77
N CYS A 170 -14.39 4.71 8.06
CA CYS A 170 -15.09 3.43 8.11
C CYS A 170 -16.24 3.42 9.14
N HIS A 171 -17.28 2.61 8.89
CA HIS A 171 -18.36 2.38 9.85
C HIS A 171 -17.89 1.44 10.97
N LEU A 172 -17.43 1.99 12.10
CA LEU A 172 -16.67 1.25 13.12
C LEU A 172 -17.50 0.69 14.31
N CYS A 173 -18.82 0.56 14.17
CA CYS A 173 -19.72 0.19 15.27
C CYS A 173 -20.09 -1.31 15.29
N GLY A 174 -19.82 -1.99 16.42
CA GLY A 174 -20.46 -3.28 16.78
C GLY A 174 -19.63 -4.56 16.59
N PHE A 175 -18.33 -4.46 16.31
CA PHE A 175 -17.49 -5.62 15.92
C PHE A 175 -16.46 -6.00 16.98
N GLN A 176 -15.95 -7.26 16.98
CA GLN A 176 -14.97 -7.70 17.98
C GLN A 176 -13.56 -7.24 17.64
N ARG A 177 -13.15 -7.41 16.38
CA ARG A 177 -11.82 -7.06 15.87
C ARG A 177 -11.99 -6.42 14.49
N ILE A 178 -11.25 -5.35 14.24
CA ILE A 178 -11.22 -4.66 12.96
C ILE A 178 -9.78 -4.69 12.46
N SER A 179 -9.60 -5.07 11.20
CA SER A 179 -8.30 -5.16 10.55
C SER A 179 -8.32 -4.34 9.27
N LEU A 180 -7.20 -3.72 8.91
CA LEU A 180 -6.98 -3.31 7.53
C LEU A 180 -6.74 -4.56 6.67
N ILE A 181 -6.86 -4.48 5.34
CA ILE A 181 -6.57 -5.63 4.45
C ILE A 181 -5.16 -6.20 4.72
N SER A 182 -4.19 -5.33 5.00
CA SER A 182 -2.81 -5.70 5.37
C SER A 182 -2.74 -6.56 6.63
N SER A 183 -3.27 -6.09 7.76
CA SER A 183 -3.26 -6.84 9.03
C SER A 183 -4.21 -8.04 9.01
N PHE A 184 -5.29 -7.99 8.22
CA PHE A 184 -6.14 -9.15 7.92
C PHE A 184 -5.31 -10.25 7.25
N ALA A 185 -4.57 -9.93 6.18
CA ALA A 185 -3.71 -10.89 5.49
C ALA A 185 -2.60 -11.45 6.40
N SER A 186 -1.97 -10.59 7.22
CA SER A 186 -1.02 -11.04 8.25
C SER A 186 -1.65 -12.06 9.21
N SER A 187 -2.91 -11.82 9.59
CA SER A 187 -3.64 -12.68 10.53
C SER A 187 -3.90 -14.07 9.97
N LEU A 188 -4.18 -14.15 8.65
CA LEU A 188 -4.35 -15.45 7.97
C LEU A 188 -3.08 -16.30 8.11
N PHE A 189 -1.90 -15.71 7.84
CA PHE A 189 -0.64 -16.43 7.94
C PHE A 189 -0.22 -16.79 9.37
N LEU A 190 -0.50 -15.91 10.33
CA LEU A 190 -0.22 -16.17 11.75
C LEU A 190 -1.13 -17.25 12.34
N GLY A 191 -2.36 -17.39 11.82
CA GLY A 191 -3.40 -18.16 12.51
C GLY A 191 -3.82 -17.52 13.83
N ASP A 192 -3.67 -16.19 13.95
CA ASP A 192 -4.14 -15.36 15.06
C ASP A 192 -4.26 -13.90 14.57
N TYR A 193 -4.90 -13.01 15.33
CA TYR A 193 -5.00 -11.61 14.97
C TYR A 193 -3.64 -10.90 14.98
N ALA A 194 -3.27 -10.34 13.83
CA ALA A 194 -2.13 -9.46 13.69
C ALA A 194 -2.46 -8.03 14.13
N PRO A 195 -1.50 -7.29 14.71
CA PRO A 195 -1.60 -5.84 14.90
C PRO A 195 -1.60 -5.08 13.56
N ILE A 196 -2.08 -3.85 13.57
CA ILE A 196 -1.96 -2.90 12.45
C ILE A 196 -0.57 -2.23 12.54
N ASP A 197 0.12 -2.09 11.41
CA ASP A 197 1.41 -1.42 11.40
C ASP A 197 1.28 0.10 11.40
N PHE A 198 2.33 0.80 11.84
CA PHE A 198 2.36 2.26 11.87
C PHE A 198 2.10 2.91 10.51
N SER A 199 2.56 2.29 9.42
CA SER A 199 2.45 2.91 8.11
C SER A 199 1.03 2.82 7.57
N ASP A 200 0.40 1.64 7.55
CA ASP A 200 -0.96 1.52 7.05
C ASP A 200 -2.00 2.08 8.04
N GLY A 201 -1.71 1.98 9.35
CA GLY A 201 -2.51 2.61 10.41
C GLY A 201 -2.60 4.14 10.30
N SER A 202 -1.64 4.79 9.65
CA SER A 202 -1.71 6.24 9.37
C SER A 202 -2.83 6.60 8.38
N GLY A 203 -3.27 5.65 7.54
CA GLY A 203 -4.34 5.83 6.56
C GLY A 203 -5.76 5.78 7.13
N MET A 204 -5.92 5.83 8.47
CA MET A 204 -7.21 5.61 9.13
C MET A 204 -7.85 6.86 9.72
N ASN A 205 -7.16 8.01 9.74
CA ASN A 205 -7.53 9.19 10.54
C ASN A 205 -7.70 8.91 12.05
N LEU A 206 -7.02 7.89 12.59
CA LEU A 206 -7.10 7.48 14.00
C LEU A 206 -5.76 7.49 14.74
N MET A 207 -4.65 7.32 14.03
CA MET A 207 -3.32 7.23 14.61
C MET A 207 -2.71 8.63 14.74
N ASP A 208 -2.15 8.95 15.90
CA ASP A 208 -1.21 10.05 16.04
C ASP A 208 0.13 9.62 15.42
N ILE A 209 0.50 10.26 14.31
CA ILE A 209 1.68 9.85 13.53
C ILE A 209 3.01 10.25 14.19
N PHE A 210 2.99 11.22 15.10
CA PHE A 210 4.19 11.67 15.82
C PHE A 210 4.46 10.79 17.04
N GLU A 211 3.42 10.45 17.79
CA GLU A 211 3.53 9.61 18.98
C GLU A 211 3.45 8.11 18.68
N ARG A 212 3.03 7.74 17.45
CA ARG A 212 2.88 6.36 16.97
C ARG A 212 1.94 5.52 17.83
N ARG A 213 0.85 6.13 18.28
CA ARG A 213 -0.23 5.50 19.06
C ARG A 213 -1.58 5.94 18.54
N TRP A 214 -2.64 5.24 18.91
CA TRP A 214 -3.99 5.73 18.62
C TRP A 214 -4.27 7.04 19.34
N SER A 215 -4.82 8.02 18.61
CA SER A 215 -5.27 9.29 19.19
C SER A 215 -6.60 9.08 19.89
N GLN A 216 -6.61 9.22 21.22
CA GLN A 216 -7.83 9.02 22.01
C GLN A 216 -8.98 9.94 21.54
N VAL A 217 -8.66 11.19 21.20
CA VAL A 217 -9.64 12.16 20.67
C VAL A 217 -10.25 11.69 19.35
N CYS A 218 -9.45 11.10 18.45
CA CYS A 218 -9.95 10.58 17.18
C CYS A 218 -10.77 9.28 17.39
N LEU A 219 -10.32 8.40 18.28
CA LEU A 219 -11.04 7.17 18.63
C LEU A 219 -12.42 7.46 19.24
N ASP A 220 -12.47 8.36 20.23
CA ASP A 220 -13.70 8.74 20.93
C ASP A 220 -14.71 9.38 19.97
N ALA A 221 -14.22 10.15 18.99
CA ALA A 221 -15.05 10.74 17.94
C ALA A 221 -15.55 9.70 16.92
N ALA A 222 -14.77 8.66 16.63
CA ALA A 222 -15.12 7.69 15.59
C ALA A 222 -16.11 6.62 16.07
N ALA A 223 -15.82 5.94 17.19
CA ALA A 223 -16.70 4.90 17.74
C ALA A 223 -16.33 4.52 19.18
N PRO A 224 -17.32 4.12 20.01
CA PRO A 224 -17.03 3.63 21.36
C PRO A 224 -16.25 2.30 21.33
N GLN A 225 -15.32 2.14 22.28
CA GLN A 225 -14.49 0.94 22.48
C GLN A 225 -13.64 0.56 21.26
N LEU A 226 -13.35 1.52 20.39
CA LEU A 226 -12.63 1.27 19.15
C LEU A 226 -11.17 0.83 19.38
N ALA A 227 -10.51 1.35 20.40
CA ALA A 227 -9.14 0.95 20.76
C ALA A 227 -9.00 -0.57 20.95
N GLU A 228 -9.92 -1.19 21.69
CA GLU A 228 -9.91 -2.64 21.94
C GLU A 228 -10.11 -3.45 20.65
N ARG A 229 -10.93 -2.93 19.73
CA ARG A 229 -11.23 -3.58 18.44
C ARG A 229 -10.05 -3.50 17.46
N LEU A 230 -9.27 -2.43 17.52
CA LEU A 230 -8.06 -2.25 16.71
C LEU A 230 -6.85 -2.95 17.33
N GLY A 231 -6.82 -3.04 18.66
CA GLY A 231 -5.66 -3.48 19.44
C GLY A 231 -4.43 -2.60 19.23
N ASP A 232 -3.28 -3.10 19.65
CA ASP A 232 -2.06 -2.30 19.60
C ASP A 232 -1.50 -2.15 18.19
N LEU A 233 -0.86 -1.00 17.97
CA LEU A 233 -0.07 -0.73 16.77
C LEU A 233 1.32 -1.37 16.88
N THR A 234 1.96 -1.60 15.73
CA THR A 234 3.31 -2.19 15.67
C THR A 234 4.21 -1.50 14.66
N PRO A 235 5.55 -1.53 14.84
CA PRO A 235 6.47 -1.12 13.78
C PRO A 235 6.29 -1.93 12.49
N SER A 236 6.41 -1.28 11.33
CA SER A 236 6.27 -1.93 10.02
C SER A 236 7.29 -3.02 9.73
N ALA A 237 8.43 -3.04 10.42
CA ALA A 237 9.45 -4.09 10.29
C ALA A 237 9.34 -5.17 11.40
N ALA A 238 8.29 -5.16 12.22
CA ALA A 238 8.15 -6.09 13.33
C ALA A 238 7.92 -7.52 12.84
N VAL A 239 8.66 -8.46 13.42
CA VAL A 239 8.36 -9.89 13.33
C VAL A 239 7.22 -10.20 14.30
N LEU A 240 6.07 -10.60 13.76
CA LEU A 240 4.85 -10.85 14.55
C LEU A 240 4.83 -12.23 15.20
N GLY A 241 5.52 -13.20 14.60
CA GLY A 241 5.53 -14.58 15.03
C GLY A 241 6.04 -15.52 13.95
N CYS A 242 5.93 -16.82 14.19
CA CYS A 242 6.10 -17.82 13.15
C CYS A 242 4.79 -18.03 12.39
N VAL A 243 4.89 -18.54 11.16
CA VAL A 243 3.73 -18.96 10.38
C VAL A 243 2.93 -20.04 11.11
N SER A 244 1.60 -20.04 10.97
CA SER A 244 0.71 -21.02 11.60
C SER A 244 1.08 -22.45 11.21
N LEU A 245 0.87 -23.39 12.14
CA LEU A 245 1.00 -24.83 11.91
C LEU A 245 0.18 -25.31 10.70
N TYR A 246 -0.91 -24.61 10.40
CA TYR A 246 -1.69 -24.83 9.19
C TYR A 246 -0.81 -24.86 7.93
N TYR A 247 0.10 -23.90 7.76
CA TYR A 247 0.93 -23.79 6.56
C TYR A 247 2.13 -24.73 6.60
N THR A 248 2.66 -25.04 7.78
CA THR A 248 3.73 -26.03 7.92
C THR A 248 3.23 -27.42 7.54
N GLU A 249 2.04 -27.80 8.03
CA GLU A 249 1.48 -29.14 7.78
C GLU A 249 0.86 -29.28 6.38
N ARG A 250 0.20 -28.23 5.87
CA ARG A 250 -0.49 -28.29 4.57
C ARG A 250 0.43 -28.06 3.36
N PHE A 251 1.38 -27.13 3.49
CA PHE A 251 2.21 -26.67 2.37
C PHE A 251 3.70 -26.94 2.58
N GLY A 252 4.14 -27.35 3.77
CA GLY A 252 5.55 -27.66 4.04
C GLY A 252 6.41 -26.42 4.31
N PHE A 253 5.83 -25.31 4.76
CA PHE A 253 6.63 -24.16 5.23
C PHE A 253 7.55 -24.59 6.38
N ALA A 254 8.74 -23.98 6.46
CA ALA A 254 9.60 -24.15 7.62
C ALA A 254 8.88 -23.66 8.89
N PRO A 255 8.89 -24.41 10.01
CA PRO A 255 8.30 -23.95 11.28
C PRO A 255 8.94 -22.67 11.84
N SER A 256 10.16 -22.35 11.39
CA SER A 256 10.86 -21.11 11.73
C SER A 256 10.52 -19.94 10.81
N CYS A 257 9.71 -20.14 9.77
CA CYS A 257 9.30 -19.08 8.84
C CYS A 257 8.59 -17.96 9.60
N LYS A 258 9.14 -16.75 9.51
CA LYS A 258 8.61 -15.57 10.21
C LYS A 258 7.53 -14.86 9.41
N VAL A 259 6.49 -14.41 10.11
CA VAL A 259 5.52 -13.46 9.55
C VAL A 259 5.92 -12.07 10.00
N VAL A 260 6.31 -11.22 9.05
CA VAL A 260 6.64 -9.82 9.27
C VAL A 260 5.39 -9.00 9.00
N ALA A 261 5.12 -8.00 9.84
CA ALA A 261 3.94 -7.15 9.73
C ALA A 261 3.68 -6.72 8.28
N PHE A 262 2.46 -6.94 7.79
CA PHE A 262 2.07 -6.44 6.48
C PHE A 262 1.79 -4.94 6.60
N THR A 263 1.81 -4.24 5.47
CA THR A 263 1.61 -2.79 5.41
C THR A 263 0.69 -2.43 4.24
N GLY A 264 0.45 -1.15 3.99
CA GLY A 264 -0.33 -0.69 2.85
C GLY A 264 0.39 -0.96 1.54
N ASP A 265 -0.32 -1.04 0.42
CA ASP A 265 0.30 -1.21 -0.90
C ASP A 265 1.23 -0.05 -1.30
N ASN A 266 0.90 1.21 -0.98
CA ASN A 266 1.79 2.34 -1.25
C ASN A 266 3.07 2.29 -0.39
N PRO A 267 3.00 2.06 0.94
CA PRO A 267 4.19 1.78 1.76
C PRO A 267 4.96 0.50 1.40
N GLY A 268 4.27 -0.52 0.89
CA GLY A 268 4.85 -1.83 0.55
C GLY A 268 5.69 -1.80 -0.72
N LYS A 269 5.52 -0.77 -1.57
CA LYS A 269 6.36 -0.56 -2.75
C LYS A 269 7.79 -0.21 -2.31
N VAL A 270 8.78 -0.81 -2.98
CA VAL A 270 10.20 -0.37 -2.89
C VAL A 270 10.34 1.13 -3.22
N PHE A 271 9.39 1.67 -3.98
CA PHE A 271 9.37 3.02 -4.50
C PHE A 271 8.08 3.73 -4.08
N LEU A 272 8.23 4.83 -3.34
CA LEU A 272 7.11 5.69 -2.98
C LEU A 272 6.49 6.33 -4.24
N SER A 273 5.18 6.17 -4.42
CA SER A 273 4.38 6.89 -5.43
C SER A 273 2.88 6.77 -5.09
N PRO A 274 2.01 7.75 -5.43
CA PRO A 274 2.20 9.18 -5.67
C PRO A 274 1.67 10.04 -4.50
N SER A 275 2.17 11.27 -4.40
CA SER A 275 1.54 12.32 -3.57
C SER A 275 0.18 12.68 -4.18
N ILE A 276 -0.91 12.52 -3.42
CA ILE A 276 -2.27 12.91 -3.80
C ILE A 276 -2.26 14.41 -4.05
N THR A 277 -2.20 14.80 -5.32
CA THR A 277 -2.29 16.21 -5.73
C THR A 277 -3.77 16.59 -5.61
N PRO A 278 -4.13 17.65 -4.87
CA PRO A 278 -5.51 18.10 -4.79
C PRO A 278 -6.12 18.30 -6.19
N PRO A 279 -7.41 17.96 -6.40
CA PRO A 279 -8.04 18.11 -7.70
C PRO A 279 -8.16 19.60 -8.08
N ALA A 280 -7.78 19.92 -9.32
CA ALA A 280 -8.06 21.21 -9.96
C ALA A 280 -9.10 20.99 -11.06
N ALA A 281 -10.18 21.77 -11.05
CA ALA A 281 -11.25 21.68 -12.04
C ALA A 281 -11.10 22.74 -13.15
N GLY A 282 -11.31 22.32 -14.38
CA GLY A 282 -11.30 23.18 -15.56
C GLY A 282 -9.95 23.28 -16.28
N VAL A 283 -9.96 23.91 -17.45
CA VAL A 283 -8.76 24.14 -18.26
C VAL A 283 -8.31 25.58 -18.05
N HIS A 284 -7.10 25.74 -17.51
CA HIS A 284 -6.51 27.04 -17.21
C HIS A 284 -5.19 27.17 -17.96
N ARG A 285 -5.11 28.14 -18.86
CA ARG A 285 -3.91 28.43 -19.66
C ARG A 285 -3.44 29.83 -19.35
N PHE A 286 -2.14 30.00 -19.13
CA PHE A 286 -1.52 31.29 -18.89
C PHE A 286 -0.30 31.44 -19.81
N ASN A 287 -0.16 32.60 -20.45
CA ASN A 287 1.05 32.93 -21.22
C ASN A 287 2.22 33.29 -20.27
N ALA A 288 3.40 33.58 -20.83
CA ALA A 288 4.59 33.93 -20.07
C ALA A 288 4.41 35.18 -19.19
N GLU A 289 3.50 36.08 -19.57
CA GLU A 289 3.13 37.28 -18.82
C GLU A 289 2.10 37.00 -17.70
N GLY A 290 1.71 35.74 -17.49
CA GLY A 290 0.73 35.34 -16.48
C GLY A 290 -0.73 35.69 -16.83
N GLN A 291 -1.01 36.01 -18.09
CA GLN A 291 -2.35 36.36 -18.57
C GLN A 291 -3.09 35.11 -19.04
N ARG A 292 -4.38 35.01 -18.72
CA ARG A 292 -5.21 33.89 -19.14
C ARG A 292 -5.41 33.91 -20.65
N VAL A 293 -5.13 32.79 -21.31
CA VAL A 293 -5.35 32.61 -22.76
C VAL A 293 -6.38 31.52 -23.02
N SER A 294 -7.02 31.55 -24.19
CA SER A 294 -8.06 30.59 -24.56
C SER A 294 -7.51 29.31 -25.20
N TRP A 295 -6.31 29.36 -25.80
CA TRP A 295 -5.72 28.24 -26.54
C TRP A 295 -4.19 28.30 -26.57
N PHE A 296 -3.56 27.16 -26.86
CA PHE A 296 -2.14 27.03 -27.18
C PHE A 296 -1.96 26.24 -28.48
N GLU A 297 -0.84 26.46 -29.17
CA GLU A 297 -0.38 25.55 -30.22
C GLU A 297 -0.22 24.13 -29.67
N GLN A 298 -0.43 23.12 -30.52
CA GLN A 298 -0.52 21.73 -30.08
C GLN A 298 0.70 21.26 -29.27
N ASP A 299 1.91 21.59 -29.73
CA ASP A 299 3.15 21.21 -29.05
C ASP A 299 3.30 21.92 -27.69
N VAL A 300 2.83 23.17 -27.61
CA VAL A 300 2.81 23.97 -26.37
C VAL A 300 1.79 23.40 -25.39
N GLU A 301 0.63 22.98 -25.86
CA GLU A 301 -0.41 22.35 -25.04
C GLU A 301 0.09 21.05 -24.39
N ILE A 302 0.76 20.19 -25.16
CA ILE A 302 1.34 18.93 -24.66
C ILE A 302 2.39 19.23 -23.59
N ARG A 303 3.30 20.17 -23.85
CA ARG A 303 4.36 20.54 -22.90
C ARG A 303 3.78 21.16 -21.63
N ALA A 304 2.82 22.08 -21.77
CA ALA A 304 2.16 22.75 -20.64
C ALA A 304 1.41 21.75 -19.75
N LEU A 305 0.78 20.73 -20.33
CA LEU A 305 0.15 19.65 -19.57
C LEU A 305 1.17 18.89 -18.72
N LEU A 306 2.28 18.44 -19.32
CA LEU A 306 3.31 17.67 -18.63
C LEU A 306 4.02 18.50 -17.55
N GLU A 307 4.47 19.70 -17.90
CA GLU A 307 5.12 20.62 -16.96
C GLU A 307 4.19 21.00 -15.83
N GLY A 308 2.93 21.34 -16.12
CA GLY A 308 1.94 21.69 -15.11
C GLY A 308 1.72 20.55 -14.10
N GLN A 309 1.65 19.30 -14.57
CA GLN A 309 1.52 18.14 -13.69
C GLN A 309 2.74 17.95 -12.79
N PHE A 310 3.96 18.02 -13.33
CA PHE A 310 5.18 17.84 -12.53
C PHE A 310 5.45 19.02 -11.59
N LEU A 311 5.17 20.25 -12.02
CA LEU A 311 5.29 21.44 -11.19
C LEU A 311 4.30 21.40 -10.03
N ALA A 312 3.05 20.99 -10.29
CA ALA A 312 2.09 20.78 -9.21
C ALA A 312 2.64 19.80 -8.18
N LYS A 313 3.16 18.63 -8.61
CA LYS A 313 3.77 17.65 -7.71
C LYS A 313 4.93 18.22 -6.91
N ARG A 314 5.83 18.98 -7.56
CA ARG A 314 6.95 19.64 -6.89
C ARG A 314 6.48 20.65 -5.84
N VAL A 315 5.58 21.55 -6.20
CA VAL A 315 5.03 22.59 -5.29
C VAL A 315 4.33 21.94 -4.11
N HIS A 316 3.53 20.89 -4.33
CA HIS A 316 2.86 20.18 -3.25
C HIS A 316 3.85 19.44 -2.34
N ALA A 317 4.87 18.78 -2.90
CA ALA A 317 5.93 18.17 -2.11
C ALA A 317 6.67 19.21 -1.25
N GLU A 318 7.05 20.35 -1.84
CA GLU A 318 7.73 21.45 -1.13
C GLU A 318 6.86 22.04 -0.02
N LYS A 319 5.54 22.17 -0.22
CA LYS A 319 4.57 22.58 0.82
C LYS A 319 4.51 21.61 2.00
N LEU A 320 4.74 20.32 1.76
CA LEU A 320 4.86 19.29 2.80
C LEU A 320 6.27 19.24 3.43
N GLY A 321 7.16 20.17 3.07
CA GLY A 321 8.50 20.28 3.62
C GLY A 321 9.58 19.49 2.86
N TYR A 322 9.26 18.87 1.74
CA TYR A 322 10.25 18.22 0.87
C TYR A 322 11.23 19.25 0.31
N LYS A 323 12.52 18.87 0.25
CA LYS A 323 13.57 19.70 -0.34
C LYS A 323 14.35 18.88 -1.35
N ILE A 324 14.58 19.45 -2.51
CA ILE A 324 15.52 18.91 -3.50
C ILE A 324 16.93 19.25 -3.01
N LEU A 325 17.73 18.22 -2.74
CA LEU A 325 19.09 18.33 -2.21
C LEU A 325 20.09 17.78 -3.21
N ALA A 326 21.38 18.09 -3.01
CA ALA A 326 22.45 17.45 -3.77
C ALA A 326 22.39 15.93 -3.57
N GLY A 327 22.32 15.18 -4.67
CA GLY A 327 22.17 13.72 -4.65
C GLY A 327 20.72 13.21 -4.66
N THR A 328 19.71 14.11 -4.70
CA THR A 328 18.31 13.71 -4.93
C THR A 328 18.20 12.92 -6.24
N ARG A 329 17.48 11.79 -6.18
CA ARG A 329 17.14 10.94 -7.32
C ARG A 329 15.63 10.88 -7.43
N VAL A 330 15.09 10.95 -8.65
CA VAL A 330 13.67 10.74 -8.92
C VAL A 330 13.50 9.35 -9.49
N LEU A 331 12.56 8.57 -8.97
CA LEU A 331 12.24 7.24 -9.46
C LEU A 331 10.88 7.30 -10.17
N ALA A 332 10.86 6.90 -11.43
CA ALA A 332 9.66 6.86 -12.25
C ALA A 332 9.29 5.41 -12.58
N THR A 333 8.02 5.07 -12.41
CA THR A 333 7.43 3.76 -12.70
C THR A 333 6.03 3.92 -13.29
N GLY A 334 5.45 2.85 -13.83
CA GLY A 334 4.16 2.86 -14.52
C GLY A 334 4.26 3.16 -16.02
N GLY A 335 3.15 3.09 -16.75
CA GLY A 335 3.16 3.15 -18.22
C GLY A 335 3.85 4.39 -18.80
N ALA A 336 3.65 5.56 -18.19
CA ALA A 336 4.27 6.82 -18.65
C ALA A 336 5.80 6.84 -18.48
N SER A 337 6.38 6.03 -17.59
CA SER A 337 7.83 5.98 -17.40
C SER A 337 8.58 5.29 -18.54
N SER A 338 7.87 4.70 -19.50
CA SER A 338 8.48 4.18 -20.74
C SER A 338 8.83 5.30 -21.75
N ASN A 339 8.26 6.50 -21.60
CA ASN A 339 8.46 7.62 -22.51
C ASN A 339 9.57 8.56 -22.00
N LYS A 340 10.72 8.58 -22.68
CA LYS A 340 11.87 9.40 -22.29
C LYS A 340 11.62 10.90 -22.33
N ASP A 341 10.76 11.39 -23.22
CA ASP A 341 10.45 12.82 -23.32
C ASP A 341 9.64 13.28 -22.10
N ILE A 342 8.68 12.46 -21.66
CA ILE A 342 7.95 12.71 -20.40
C ILE A 342 8.92 12.73 -19.21
N LEU A 343 9.84 11.76 -19.16
CA LEU A 343 10.84 11.70 -18.08
C LEU A 343 11.80 12.89 -18.11
N GLN A 344 12.14 13.42 -19.30
CA GLN A 344 13.00 14.59 -19.43
C GLN A 344 12.34 15.82 -18.79
N VAL A 345 11.04 16.03 -19.05
CA VAL A 345 10.29 17.12 -18.39
C VAL A 345 10.28 16.94 -16.87
N LEU A 346 10.06 15.71 -16.38
CA LEU A 346 10.14 15.41 -14.93
C LEU A 346 11.53 15.72 -14.35
N SER A 347 12.59 15.31 -15.04
CA SER A 347 13.98 15.51 -14.61
C SER A 347 14.34 16.99 -14.55
N ASP A 348 13.93 17.73 -15.58
CA ASP A 348 14.07 19.17 -15.62
C ASP A 348 13.32 19.78 -14.44
N VAL A 349 12.01 19.48 -14.26
CA VAL A 349 11.14 20.07 -13.21
C VAL A 349 11.65 19.85 -11.80
N PHE A 350 12.23 18.69 -11.51
CA PHE A 350 12.80 18.41 -10.19
C PHE A 350 14.29 18.75 -10.10
N ASN A 351 14.90 19.24 -11.19
CA ASN A 351 16.34 19.46 -11.32
C ASN A 351 17.15 18.28 -10.74
N ALA A 352 16.72 17.06 -11.03
CA ALA A 352 17.27 15.83 -10.47
C ALA A 352 17.28 14.70 -11.52
N PRO A 353 18.28 13.82 -11.52
CA PRO A 353 18.32 12.66 -12.41
C PRO A 353 17.12 11.73 -12.16
N VAL A 354 16.51 11.27 -13.24
CA VAL A 354 15.38 10.34 -13.19
C VAL A 354 15.85 8.94 -13.54
N TYR A 355 15.47 7.99 -12.71
CA TYR A 355 15.76 6.57 -12.85
C TYR A 355 14.46 5.80 -13.05
N THR A 356 14.53 4.74 -13.83
CA THR A 356 13.44 3.79 -14.05
C THR A 356 13.90 2.41 -13.64
N ILE A 357 12.96 1.59 -13.19
CA ILE A 357 13.23 0.19 -12.91
C ILE A 357 12.12 -0.65 -13.54
N ASP A 358 12.53 -1.68 -14.27
CA ASP A 358 11.61 -2.59 -14.94
C ASP A 358 11.18 -3.67 -13.94
N VAL A 359 10.30 -3.27 -13.01
CA VAL A 359 9.70 -4.19 -12.05
C VAL A 359 8.19 -4.11 -12.18
N THR A 360 7.60 -5.15 -12.77
CA THR A 360 6.19 -5.45 -12.58
C THR A 360 6.00 -5.87 -11.11
N ASP A 361 4.99 -5.31 -10.43
CA ASP A 361 4.63 -5.64 -9.05
C ASP A 361 5.60 -5.16 -7.94
N SER A 362 5.95 -3.88 -7.99
CA SER A 362 6.83 -3.22 -7.00
C SER A 362 6.38 -3.37 -5.53
N ALA A 363 5.08 -3.53 -5.27
CA ALA A 363 4.54 -3.78 -3.92
C ALA A 363 4.92 -5.18 -3.41
N CYS A 364 4.70 -6.23 -4.20
CA CYS A 364 5.15 -7.58 -3.86
C CYS A 364 6.66 -7.63 -3.65
N LEU A 365 7.45 -7.04 -4.55
CA LEU A 365 8.90 -7.06 -4.44
C LEU A 365 9.36 -6.35 -3.16
N GLY A 366 8.80 -5.19 -2.86
CA GLY A 366 9.14 -4.44 -1.64
C GLY A 366 8.74 -5.17 -0.37
N CYS A 367 7.64 -5.92 -0.38
CA CYS A 367 7.28 -6.75 0.75
C CYS A 367 8.22 -7.96 0.92
N ALA A 368 8.72 -8.58 -0.15
CA ALA A 368 9.75 -9.62 -0.05
C ALA A 368 11.06 -9.05 0.55
N TYR A 369 11.46 -7.85 0.12
CA TYR A 369 12.60 -7.13 0.68
C TYR A 369 12.41 -6.76 2.14
N ARG A 370 11.21 -6.31 2.54
CA ARG A 370 10.85 -6.05 3.94
C ARG A 370 10.91 -7.34 4.78
N ALA A 371 10.48 -8.47 4.23
CA ALA A 371 10.56 -9.76 4.90
C ALA A 371 12.01 -10.16 5.20
N LEU A 372 12.92 -9.99 4.25
CA LEU A 372 14.36 -10.18 4.45
C LEU A 372 14.92 -9.18 5.48
N HIS A 373 14.67 -7.89 5.29
CA HIS A 373 15.19 -6.84 6.17
C HIS A 373 14.77 -7.05 7.62
N ALA A 374 13.54 -7.48 7.90
CA ALA A 374 13.11 -7.73 9.27
C ALA A 374 13.97 -8.80 9.97
N LEU A 375 14.49 -9.80 9.25
CA LEU A 375 15.40 -10.80 9.81
C LEU A 375 16.81 -10.25 10.05
N GLU A 376 17.26 -9.29 9.24
CA GLU A 376 18.58 -8.67 9.38
C GLU A 376 18.58 -7.47 10.33
N ALA A 377 17.44 -6.82 10.51
CA ALA A 377 17.25 -5.70 11.42
C ALA A 377 17.48 -6.11 12.89
N GLU A 378 17.21 -7.37 13.25
CA GLU A 378 17.59 -7.94 14.55
C GLU A 378 19.12 -7.90 14.79
N THR A 379 19.91 -7.87 13.72
CA THR A 379 21.38 -7.75 13.76
C THR A 379 21.89 -6.31 13.60
N GLY A 380 20.97 -5.33 13.50
CA GLY A 380 21.27 -3.91 13.38
C GLY A 380 21.50 -3.41 11.95
N ALA A 381 21.31 -4.25 10.93
CA ALA A 381 21.41 -3.84 9.53
C ALA A 381 20.28 -2.88 9.16
N SER A 382 20.62 -1.82 8.42
CA SER A 382 19.63 -0.93 7.83
C SER A 382 19.01 -1.52 6.57
N PHE A 383 17.81 -1.05 6.21
CA PHE A 383 17.13 -1.47 4.97
C PHE A 383 18.01 -1.27 3.72
N THR A 384 18.74 -0.16 3.66
CA THR A 384 19.66 0.13 2.54
C THR A 384 20.83 -0.85 2.49
N GLU A 385 21.37 -1.27 3.63
CA GLU A 385 22.46 -2.25 3.69
C GLU A 385 22.00 -3.64 3.27
N THR A 386 20.80 -4.05 3.70
CA THR A 386 20.16 -5.31 3.28
C THR A 386 19.98 -5.36 1.76
N LEU A 387 19.61 -4.24 1.14
CA LEU A 387 19.31 -4.17 -0.30
C LEU A 387 20.47 -3.75 -1.19
N ARG A 388 21.71 -3.74 -0.66
CA ARG A 388 22.89 -3.30 -1.41
C ARG A 388 23.16 -4.07 -2.72
N ASN A 389 22.63 -5.29 -2.84
CA ASN A 389 22.78 -6.14 -4.01
C ASN A 389 21.49 -6.21 -4.84
N ALA A 390 20.44 -5.45 -4.48
CA ALA A 390 19.21 -5.41 -5.25
C ALA A 390 19.50 -4.81 -6.64
N PRO A 391 18.73 -5.18 -7.66
CA PRO A 391 18.84 -4.56 -8.98
C PRO A 391 18.75 -3.04 -8.88
N GLU A 392 19.82 -2.35 -9.27
CA GLU A 392 19.88 -0.89 -9.24
C GLU A 392 18.95 -0.29 -10.32
N PRO A 393 18.15 0.73 -9.98
CA PRO A 393 17.41 1.50 -10.96
C PRO A 393 18.33 2.05 -12.05
N GLN A 394 17.87 1.99 -13.30
CA GLN A 394 18.63 2.45 -14.45
C GLN A 394 18.40 3.94 -14.68
N LEU A 395 19.48 4.70 -14.88
CA LEU A 395 19.38 6.11 -15.21
C LEU A 395 18.69 6.26 -16.57
N ALA A 396 17.53 6.92 -16.57
CA ALA A 396 16.78 7.16 -17.80
C ALA A 396 17.20 8.49 -18.44
N VAL A 397 17.23 9.58 -17.66
CA VAL A 397 17.54 10.94 -18.13
C VAL A 397 18.20 11.78 -17.02
N ARG A 398 18.89 12.86 -17.42
CA ARG A 398 19.46 13.87 -16.52
C ARG A 398 18.85 15.24 -16.81
N PRO A 399 18.85 16.17 -15.85
CA PRO A 399 18.37 17.53 -16.08
C PRO A 399 19.17 18.20 -17.20
N THR A 400 18.47 18.91 -18.07
CA THR A 400 19.09 19.71 -19.13
C THR A 400 19.89 20.85 -18.49
N PRO A 401 21.12 21.16 -18.95
CA PRO A 401 21.85 22.34 -18.48
C PRO A 401 21.00 23.62 -18.57
N GLY A 402 20.88 24.36 -17.46
CA GLY A 402 20.06 25.58 -17.40
C GLY A 402 18.58 25.38 -17.06
N ALA A 403 18.08 24.14 -16.91
CA ALA A 403 16.68 23.87 -16.53
C ALA A 403 16.25 24.57 -15.22
N GLN A 404 17.20 24.76 -14.29
CA GLN A 404 16.98 25.46 -13.03
C GLN A 404 16.61 26.94 -13.20
N GLU A 405 17.17 27.61 -14.22
CA GLU A 405 16.93 29.03 -14.51
C GLU A 405 15.55 29.24 -15.14
N VAL A 406 15.17 28.33 -16.06
CA VAL A 406 13.87 28.38 -16.74
C VAL A 406 12.71 28.23 -15.73
N GLN A 407 12.87 27.36 -14.74
CA GLN A 407 11.80 27.11 -13.76
C GLN A 407 11.71 28.13 -12.65
N THR A 408 12.83 28.74 -12.25
CA THR A 408 12.83 29.80 -11.24
C THR A 408 12.17 31.09 -11.75
N HIS A 409 12.10 31.30 -13.07
CA HIS A 409 11.42 32.45 -13.67
C HIS A 409 9.90 32.30 -13.83
N THR A 410 9.38 31.06 -13.76
CA THR A 410 7.93 30.81 -13.70
C THR A 410 7.40 31.02 -12.28
N HIS A 411 7.19 32.28 -11.89
CA HIS A 411 6.48 32.66 -10.68
C HIS A 411 4.99 32.28 -10.78
N PHE A 412 4.63 31.04 -10.47
CA PHE A 412 3.24 30.66 -10.33
C PHE A 412 2.72 31.03 -8.92
N ARG A 413 1.89 32.07 -8.86
CA ARG A 413 0.95 32.25 -7.74
C ARG A 413 -0.11 31.16 -7.85
N VAL A 414 0.03 30.09 -7.09
CA VAL A 414 -1.09 29.18 -6.83
C VAL A 414 -2.15 30.00 -6.10
N LEU A 415 -3.27 30.26 -6.77
CA LEU A 415 -4.43 30.90 -6.16
C LEU A 415 -4.86 30.02 -4.97
N SER A 416 -4.85 30.65 -3.79
CA SER A 416 -5.21 30.08 -2.49
C SER A 416 -6.66 29.61 -2.43
#